data_AF-A0A821M072-F1
#
_entry.id   AF-A0A821M072-F1
#
_cell.length_a   1.000
_cell.length_b   1.000
_cell.length_c   1.000
_cell.angle_alpha   90.00
_cell.angle_beta   90.00
_cell.angle_gamma   90.00
#
_symmetry.space_group_name_H-M   'P 1'
#
loop_
_entity.id
_entity.type
_entity.pdbx_description
1 polymer ?
#
loop_
_entity_poly.entity_id
_entity_poly.type
_entity_poly.pdbx_seq_one_letter_code
_entity_poly.pdbx_strand_id
1 'polypeptide(L)'
;MNVEARNSALCYLSYRPAAELLEFAQQLAEDAIQYGVEIFIMVDDNNFNISAINTSSNVRLLQISREKCLRHNYHKAINTGGTWQYITSWDKALLYFCALNQNYSFVWFLEEDVFIPSVQAFRSLHELYSNTTDLIVPRHELNLIGSDGLWLWIMASGKFLPPWACSMANAVGFSRRMLIAMDQFVQWLGEVPFHEFFFNTLAVQLNFTIVTPTELNTIEYAKVFFYKDIREQPNNMWHPIKDFPKGRMWRTSLVNETSKHNNTFDLDNLEMLCHGNQTMTNIEQHLKDLFVRFEISKSNFSSNVRRLWRQRFSDLAEECQKRNVSQEIVSFAIKLADHAYKLPEPPVPELVRIKSTNHIRLEREINEMKQAIYQSSSNSTTVTELRKQATNLIKKLTVEIRQEIVEEEKLRKQTTTLSTLSITSSFSTTTTTTTTIRSFSIANTTISSLSSSTQVTIVMVNGQLDKVQRQHDHQMFDRVKTRMCSVGVNTEKLTTECTVGASRWSTGHSVGVVGAPLDTPSVQVGGQYTDTAHP
;
A
#
# COMPACT_ATOMS: atom_id res chain seq x y z
N MET A 1 -14.16 -8.34 23.12
CA MET A 1 -14.45 -8.91 21.78
C MET A 1 -13.38 -9.95 21.54
N ASN A 2 -13.74 -11.21 21.33
CA ASN A 2 -12.78 -12.22 20.88
C ASN A 2 -12.37 -11.84 19.45
N VAL A 3 -11.14 -11.36 19.28
CA VAL A 3 -10.55 -11.17 17.96
C VAL A 3 -10.28 -12.58 17.45
N GLU A 4 -11.13 -13.07 16.54
CA GLU A 4 -10.81 -14.30 15.79
C GLU A 4 -9.40 -14.16 15.23
N ALA A 5 -8.57 -15.18 15.44
CA ALA A 5 -7.20 -15.18 14.95
C ALA A 5 -7.24 -14.96 13.43
N ARG A 6 -6.73 -13.81 12.99
CA ARG A 6 -6.72 -13.41 11.59
C ARG A 6 -5.60 -14.13 10.87
N ASN A 7 -5.97 -15.10 10.04
CA ASN A 7 -5.01 -15.85 9.25
C ASN A 7 -4.32 -14.91 8.25
N SER A 8 -3.01 -14.79 8.39
CA SER A 8 -2.17 -13.98 7.51
C SER A 8 -1.17 -14.86 6.77
N ALA A 9 -0.60 -14.33 5.69
CA ALA A 9 0.46 -15.02 4.95
C ALA A 9 1.63 -14.07 4.67
N LEU A 10 2.82 -14.64 4.52
CA LEU A 10 3.96 -14.02 3.87
C LEU A 10 4.40 -14.91 2.72
N CYS A 11 4.63 -14.33 1.54
CA CYS A 11 5.12 -15.04 0.38
C CYS A 11 6.40 -14.38 -0.13
N TYR A 12 7.50 -15.12 -0.08
CA TYR A 12 8.71 -14.75 -0.80
C TYR A 12 8.55 -15.02 -2.30
N LEU A 13 9.06 -14.10 -3.13
CA LEU A 13 9.03 -14.16 -4.57
C LEU A 13 10.46 -14.46 -5.07
N SER A 14 10.68 -15.67 -5.57
CA SER A 14 12.03 -16.13 -5.95
C SER A 14 12.02 -16.82 -7.31
N TYR A 15 13.12 -16.67 -8.06
CA TYR A 15 13.32 -17.50 -9.25
C TYR A 15 13.60 -18.96 -8.88
N ARG A 16 14.61 -19.16 -8.02
CA ARG A 16 14.95 -20.42 -7.37
C ARG A 16 15.45 -20.06 -5.96
N PRO A 17 14.81 -20.53 -4.89
CA PRO A 17 15.10 -20.04 -3.55
C PRO A 17 16.51 -20.43 -3.12
N ALA A 18 17.30 -19.44 -2.69
CA ALA A 18 18.61 -19.66 -2.10
C ALA A 18 18.51 -20.45 -0.78
N ALA A 19 19.58 -21.17 -0.41
CA ALA A 19 19.63 -21.94 0.83
C ALA A 19 19.44 -21.05 2.08
N GLU A 20 20.02 -19.86 2.05
CA GLU A 20 19.90 -18.83 3.09
C GLU A 20 18.47 -18.32 3.23
N LEU A 21 17.72 -18.20 2.12
CA LEU A 21 16.31 -17.83 2.15
C LEU A 21 15.50 -18.95 2.81
N LEU A 22 15.73 -20.21 2.43
CA LEU A 22 15.03 -21.36 3.00
C LEU A 22 15.26 -21.47 4.51
N GLU A 23 16.51 -21.31 4.96
CA GLU A 23 16.87 -21.32 6.38
C GLU A 23 16.18 -20.19 7.15
N PHE A 24 16.20 -18.96 6.63
CA PHE A 24 15.56 -17.84 7.31
C PHE A 24 14.03 -17.94 7.29
N ALA A 25 13.43 -18.39 6.18
CA ALA A 25 12.00 -18.64 6.09
C ALA A 25 11.54 -19.70 7.10
N GLN A 26 12.38 -20.71 7.37
CA GLN A 26 12.14 -21.72 8.39
C GLN A 26 12.09 -21.11 9.80
N GLN A 27 13.11 -20.32 10.17
CA GLN A 27 13.16 -19.60 11.45
C GLN A 27 11.95 -18.67 11.60
N LEU A 28 11.60 -17.97 10.52
CA LEU A 28 10.44 -17.09 10.49
C LEU A 28 9.14 -17.87 10.68
N ALA A 29 8.98 -19.03 10.05
CA ALA A 29 7.76 -19.84 10.14
C ALA A 29 7.52 -20.43 11.54
N GLU A 30 8.60 -20.83 12.23
CA GLU A 30 8.55 -21.31 13.62
C GLU A 30 8.02 -20.25 14.59
N ASP A 31 8.34 -18.99 14.31
CA ASP A 31 7.88 -17.85 15.08
C ASP A 31 6.47 -17.39 14.67
N ALA A 32 6.26 -17.28 13.35
CA ALA A 32 5.07 -16.77 12.69
C ALA A 32 3.79 -17.51 13.03
N ILE A 33 3.89 -18.80 13.34
CA ILE A 33 2.75 -19.61 13.76
C ILE A 33 2.09 -19.07 15.04
N GLN A 34 2.86 -18.41 15.93
CA GLN A 34 2.36 -17.90 17.21
C GLN A 34 1.39 -16.72 17.03
N TYR A 35 1.50 -15.98 15.92
CA TYR A 35 0.64 -14.85 15.58
C TYR A 35 -0.11 -15.06 14.25
N GLY A 36 -0.27 -16.32 13.84
CA GLY A 36 -1.17 -16.70 12.75
C GLY A 36 -0.68 -16.30 11.34
N VAL A 37 0.63 -16.24 11.11
CA VAL A 37 1.21 -15.99 9.78
C VAL A 37 1.77 -17.30 9.20
N GLU A 38 1.26 -17.71 8.03
CA GLU A 38 1.82 -18.83 7.27
C GLU A 38 2.89 -18.35 6.27
N ILE A 39 3.99 -19.09 6.13
CA ILE A 39 5.12 -18.72 5.27
C ILE A 39 5.11 -19.52 3.97
N PHE A 40 5.18 -18.79 2.86
CA PHE A 40 5.19 -19.31 1.50
C PHE A 40 6.45 -18.85 0.76
N ILE A 41 6.88 -19.66 -0.22
CA ILE A 41 7.87 -19.28 -1.21
C ILE A 41 7.30 -19.61 -2.59
N MET A 42 7.07 -18.58 -3.41
CA MET A 42 6.62 -18.74 -4.79
C MET A 42 7.84 -18.88 -5.71
N VAL A 43 7.99 -20.06 -6.30
CA VAL A 43 9.10 -20.42 -7.18
C VAL A 43 8.73 -20.10 -8.63
N ASP A 44 9.54 -19.27 -9.28
CA ASP A 44 9.29 -18.87 -10.66
C ASP A 44 9.81 -19.86 -11.71
N ASP A 45 10.89 -20.59 -11.46
CA ASP A 45 11.35 -21.59 -12.41
C ASP A 45 10.43 -22.83 -12.40
N ASN A 46 9.64 -23.03 -13.46
CA ASN A 46 8.76 -24.20 -13.61
C ASN A 46 9.51 -25.54 -13.70
N ASN A 47 10.82 -25.54 -13.96
CA ASN A 47 11.63 -26.76 -14.01
C ASN A 47 12.29 -27.09 -12.67
N PHE A 48 12.14 -26.21 -11.68
CA PHE A 48 12.71 -26.42 -10.36
C PHE A 48 11.93 -27.52 -9.61
N ASN A 49 12.63 -28.56 -9.14
CA ASN A 49 12.01 -29.67 -8.44
C ASN A 49 11.75 -29.33 -6.96
N ILE A 50 10.61 -28.71 -6.68
CA ILE A 50 10.24 -28.32 -5.31
C ILE A 50 10.08 -29.54 -4.37
N SER A 51 9.74 -30.73 -4.87
CA SER A 51 9.57 -31.92 -4.01
C SER A 51 10.91 -32.50 -3.53
N ALA A 52 12.03 -32.08 -4.13
CA ALA A 52 13.36 -32.45 -3.65
C ALA A 52 13.82 -31.58 -2.48
N ILE A 53 13.17 -30.45 -2.21
CA ILE A 53 13.50 -29.64 -1.03
C ILE A 53 12.75 -30.17 0.18
N ASN A 54 13.52 -30.63 1.17
CA ASN A 54 12.99 -30.90 2.49
C ASN A 54 12.86 -29.58 3.27
N THR A 55 11.66 -29.01 3.29
CA THR A 55 11.30 -27.91 4.20
C THR A 55 10.50 -28.46 5.37
N SER A 56 10.49 -27.75 6.51
CA SER A 56 9.54 -28.14 7.56
C SER A 56 8.11 -28.00 7.07
N SER A 57 7.17 -28.62 7.79
CA SER A 57 5.74 -28.47 7.56
C SER A 57 5.24 -27.01 7.59
N ASN A 58 6.03 -26.08 8.13
CA ASN A 58 5.62 -24.70 8.37
C ASN A 58 5.98 -23.74 7.22
N VAL A 59 6.85 -24.14 6.29
CA VAL A 59 7.16 -23.38 5.07
C VAL A 59 6.58 -24.10 3.85
N ARG A 60 5.78 -23.42 3.04
CA ARG A 60 5.14 -24.01 1.86
C ARG A 60 5.75 -23.48 0.58
N LEU A 61 6.36 -24.36 -0.21
CA LEU A 61 6.82 -24.04 -1.55
C LEU A 61 5.66 -24.15 -2.54
N LEU A 62 5.45 -23.09 -3.32
CA LEU A 62 4.44 -23.02 -4.37
C LEU A 62 5.10 -22.88 -5.73
N GLN A 63 4.54 -23.57 -6.72
CA GLN A 63 4.95 -23.45 -8.11
C GLN A 63 3.69 -23.51 -8.98
N ILE A 64 3.43 -22.44 -9.72
CA ILE A 64 2.27 -22.32 -10.60
C ILE A 64 2.74 -22.27 -12.05
N SER A 65 2.10 -23.03 -12.93
CA SER A 65 2.48 -23.07 -14.34
C SER A 65 2.16 -21.74 -15.05
N ARG A 66 2.92 -21.43 -16.10
CA ARG A 66 2.75 -20.21 -16.91
C ARG A 66 1.38 -20.20 -17.60
N GLU A 67 0.96 -21.36 -18.08
CA GLU A 67 -0.33 -21.57 -18.76
C GLU A 67 -1.50 -21.33 -17.80
N LYS A 68 -1.35 -21.67 -16.51
CA LYS A 68 -2.36 -21.38 -15.51
C LYS A 68 -2.50 -19.86 -15.28
N CYS A 69 -1.38 -19.15 -15.17
CA CYS A 69 -1.34 -17.69 -15.10
C CYS A 69 -2.01 -17.02 -16.32
N LEU A 70 -1.64 -17.42 -17.54
CA LEU A 70 -2.25 -16.92 -18.77
C LEU A 70 -3.77 -17.11 -18.81
N ARG A 71 -4.25 -18.30 -18.46
CA ARG A 71 -5.69 -18.61 -18.46
C ARG A 71 -6.51 -17.75 -17.49
N HIS A 72 -5.87 -17.18 -16.48
CA HIS A 72 -6.53 -16.35 -15.47
C HIS A 72 -6.21 -14.85 -15.64
N ASN A 73 -5.59 -14.45 -16.75
CA ASN A 73 -5.15 -13.07 -17.03
C ASN A 73 -4.05 -12.54 -16.08
N TYR A 74 -3.37 -13.42 -15.33
CA TYR A 74 -2.27 -13.03 -14.44
C TYR A 74 -0.93 -13.07 -15.19
N HIS A 75 -0.54 -11.94 -15.78
CA HIS A 75 0.73 -11.81 -16.50
C HIS A 75 1.14 -10.33 -16.60
N LYS A 76 2.43 -10.10 -16.91
CA LYS A 76 3.06 -8.77 -17.12
C LYS A 76 3.26 -7.91 -15.86
N ALA A 77 3.16 -8.46 -14.65
CA ALA A 77 3.33 -7.68 -13.43
C ALA A 77 4.63 -6.85 -13.40
N ILE A 78 5.73 -7.36 -14.00
CA ILE A 78 7.03 -6.69 -14.07
C ILE A 78 7.46 -6.25 -15.49
N ASN A 79 6.58 -6.33 -16.50
CA ASN A 79 6.99 -6.13 -17.89
C ASN A 79 7.19 -4.63 -18.22
N THR A 80 8.44 -4.20 -18.37
CA THR A 80 8.83 -2.82 -18.71
C THR A 80 9.10 -2.59 -20.21
N GLY A 81 8.64 -3.48 -21.09
CA GLY A 81 8.74 -3.29 -22.55
C GLY A 81 9.90 -4.03 -23.26
N GLY A 82 10.54 -5.00 -22.59
CA GLY A 82 11.57 -5.86 -23.19
C GLY A 82 11.09 -7.30 -23.48
N THR A 83 11.99 -8.14 -24.00
CA THR A 83 11.78 -9.60 -24.19
C THR A 83 11.78 -10.40 -22.87
N TRP A 84 11.69 -9.70 -21.73
CA TRP A 84 11.70 -10.30 -20.40
C TRP A 84 10.51 -11.24 -20.21
N GLN A 85 10.68 -12.18 -19.27
CA GLN A 85 9.68 -13.21 -18.99
C GLN A 85 8.30 -12.60 -18.78
N TYR A 86 7.33 -13.09 -19.52
CA TYR A 86 5.95 -12.59 -19.51
C TYR A 86 5.23 -12.85 -18.19
N ILE A 87 5.71 -13.84 -17.43
CA ILE A 87 5.10 -14.35 -16.19
C ILE A 87 6.24 -14.61 -15.22
N THR A 88 6.16 -14.03 -14.04
CA THR A 88 7.13 -14.21 -12.97
C THR A 88 6.50 -14.71 -11.67
N SER A 89 7.30 -14.84 -10.61
CA SER A 89 6.81 -15.13 -9.26
C SER A 89 5.75 -14.14 -8.78
N TRP A 90 5.81 -12.87 -9.22
CA TRP A 90 4.76 -11.87 -8.97
C TRP A 90 3.40 -12.30 -9.52
N ASP A 91 3.32 -12.61 -10.81
CA ASP A 91 2.08 -13.02 -11.45
C ASP A 91 1.48 -14.28 -10.81
N LYS A 92 2.35 -15.22 -10.44
CA LYS A 92 1.96 -16.48 -9.77
C LYS A 92 1.44 -16.24 -8.35
N ALA A 93 2.13 -15.43 -7.55
CA ALA A 93 1.71 -15.09 -6.20
C ALA A 93 0.39 -14.31 -6.22
N LEU A 94 0.25 -13.35 -7.12
CA LEU A 94 -0.98 -12.61 -7.33
C LEU A 94 -2.14 -13.56 -7.68
N LEU A 95 -1.97 -14.46 -8.65
CA LEU A 95 -2.99 -15.46 -8.98
C LEU A 95 -3.37 -16.30 -7.75
N TYR A 96 -2.39 -16.79 -7.00
CA TYR A 96 -2.63 -17.64 -5.85
C TYR A 96 -3.46 -16.93 -4.78
N PHE A 97 -2.99 -15.78 -4.29
CA PHE A 97 -3.61 -15.11 -3.14
C PHE A 97 -4.82 -14.24 -3.50
N CYS A 98 -4.96 -13.80 -4.75
CA CYS A 98 -6.12 -13.03 -5.18
C CYS A 98 -7.29 -13.95 -5.55
N ALA A 99 -7.04 -15.04 -6.30
CA ALA A 99 -8.10 -15.84 -6.89
C ALA A 99 -8.18 -17.28 -6.35
N LEU A 100 -7.06 -18.00 -6.20
CA LEU A 100 -7.09 -19.44 -5.91
C LEU A 100 -7.21 -19.78 -4.42
N ASN A 101 -6.59 -19.01 -3.55
CA ASN A 101 -6.62 -19.19 -2.10
C ASN A 101 -6.91 -17.84 -1.42
N GLN A 102 -8.18 -17.68 -1.03
CA GLN A 102 -8.71 -16.44 -0.48
C GLN A 102 -8.81 -16.46 1.06
N ASN A 103 -8.24 -17.49 1.70
CA ASN A 103 -8.42 -17.75 3.14
C ASN A 103 -7.63 -16.81 4.07
N TYR A 104 -6.77 -15.95 3.52
CA TYR A 104 -5.95 -15.02 4.31
C TYR A 104 -6.58 -13.63 4.35
N SER A 105 -6.68 -13.06 5.55
CA SER A 105 -7.12 -11.69 5.77
C SER A 105 -6.07 -10.65 5.39
N PHE A 106 -4.79 -11.04 5.42
CA PHE A 106 -3.67 -10.18 5.08
C PHE A 106 -2.52 -10.98 4.44
N VAL A 107 -1.86 -10.43 3.44
CA VAL A 107 -0.75 -11.10 2.73
C VAL A 107 0.40 -10.14 2.51
N TRP A 108 1.61 -10.55 2.89
CA TRP A 108 2.87 -9.89 2.54
C TRP A 108 3.51 -10.53 1.32
N PHE A 109 3.94 -9.72 0.35
CA PHE A 109 4.82 -10.15 -0.75
C PHE A 109 6.18 -9.50 -0.59
N LEU A 110 7.22 -10.32 -0.60
CA LEU A 110 8.61 -9.89 -0.46
C LEU A 110 9.44 -10.50 -1.58
N GLU A 111 10.19 -9.69 -2.31
CA GLU A 111 11.20 -10.19 -3.25
C GLU A 111 12.35 -10.87 -2.49
N GLU A 112 12.99 -11.83 -3.14
CA GLU A 112 14.06 -12.64 -2.52
C GLU A 112 15.25 -11.80 -2.04
N ASP A 113 15.55 -10.66 -2.69
CA ASP A 113 16.64 -9.75 -2.30
C ASP A 113 16.21 -8.66 -1.29
N VAL A 114 15.02 -8.80 -0.68
CA VAL A 114 14.63 -8.06 0.53
C VAL A 114 15.21 -8.76 1.75
N PHE A 115 16.20 -8.12 2.38
CA PHE A 115 16.79 -8.59 3.62
C PHE A 115 15.97 -8.15 4.84
N ILE A 116 15.51 -9.14 5.59
CA ILE A 116 14.94 -8.96 6.92
C ILE A 116 16.02 -9.29 7.97
N PRO A 117 16.42 -8.34 8.84
CA PRO A 117 17.50 -8.55 9.80
C PRO A 117 17.20 -9.58 10.88
N SER A 118 15.93 -9.69 11.29
CA SER A 118 15.50 -10.63 12.32
C SER A 118 14.03 -11.00 12.16
N VAL A 119 13.66 -12.13 12.75
CA VAL A 119 12.26 -12.54 12.89
C VAL A 119 11.44 -11.49 13.64
N GLN A 120 12.01 -10.89 14.70
CA GLN A 120 11.37 -9.83 15.46
C GLN A 120 11.08 -8.58 14.61
N ALA A 121 11.97 -8.20 13.69
CA ALA A 121 11.74 -7.07 12.80
C ALA A 121 10.48 -7.27 11.93
N PHE A 122 10.31 -8.49 11.39
CA PHE A 122 9.08 -8.82 10.65
C PHE A 122 7.85 -8.84 11.56
N ARG A 123 7.92 -9.52 12.71
CA ARG A 123 6.80 -9.61 13.66
C ARG A 123 6.30 -8.22 14.05
N SER A 124 7.21 -7.35 14.49
CA SER A 124 6.88 -5.97 14.88
C SER A 124 6.17 -5.24 13.75
N LEU A 125 6.71 -5.29 12.51
CA LEU A 125 6.07 -4.67 11.35
C LEU A 125 4.67 -5.27 11.08
N HIS A 126 4.54 -6.59 11.13
CA HIS A 126 3.28 -7.28 10.87
C HIS A 126 2.19 -6.84 11.86
N GLU A 127 2.45 -7.01 13.16
CA GLU A 127 1.51 -6.65 14.24
C GLU A 127 1.12 -5.17 14.21
N LEU A 128 2.06 -4.30 13.79
CA LEU A 128 1.86 -2.87 13.71
C LEU A 128 0.94 -2.42 12.58
N TYR A 129 0.77 -3.15 11.48
CA TYR A 129 0.10 -2.58 10.31
C TYR A 129 -0.92 -3.51 9.64
N SER A 130 -0.78 -4.83 9.77
CA SER A 130 -1.61 -5.80 9.04
C SER A 130 -3.09 -5.72 9.40
N ASN A 131 -3.41 -5.26 10.61
CA ASN A 131 -4.77 -5.25 11.13
C ASN A 131 -5.56 -3.97 10.83
N THR A 132 -4.90 -2.90 10.42
CA THR A 132 -5.46 -1.54 10.34
C THR A 132 -5.36 -0.92 8.95
N THR A 133 -4.70 -1.61 8.01
CA THR A 133 -4.29 -1.03 6.72
C THR A 133 -4.69 -1.94 5.56
N ASP A 134 -5.03 -1.35 4.41
CA ASP A 134 -5.29 -2.11 3.19
C ASP A 134 -4.04 -2.35 2.34
N LEU A 135 -3.16 -1.34 2.29
CA LEU A 135 -1.92 -1.37 1.53
C LEU A 135 -0.76 -0.86 2.37
N ILE A 136 0.26 -1.69 2.53
CA ILE A 136 1.54 -1.32 3.13
C ILE A 136 2.59 -1.31 2.03
N VAL A 137 3.31 -0.21 1.90
CA VAL A 137 4.29 0.06 0.83
C VAL A 137 5.46 0.86 1.38
N PRO A 138 6.66 0.80 0.79
CA PRO A 138 7.78 1.62 1.25
C PRO A 138 7.59 3.11 0.98
N ARG A 139 6.89 3.47 -0.10
CA ARG A 139 6.64 4.87 -0.50
C ARG A 139 5.23 5.05 -1.05
N HIS A 140 4.82 6.30 -1.22
CA HIS A 140 3.55 6.63 -1.84
C HIS A 140 3.67 7.97 -2.59
N GLU A 141 4.16 7.89 -3.82
CA GLU A 141 4.40 9.07 -4.65
C GLU A 141 3.18 9.31 -5.55
N LEU A 142 2.54 10.47 -5.41
CA LEU A 142 1.35 10.84 -6.17
C LEU A 142 1.72 11.59 -7.45
N ASN A 143 1.06 11.20 -8.54
CA ASN A 143 1.05 11.90 -9.81
C ASN A 143 -0.38 12.38 -10.10
N LEU A 144 -0.71 13.53 -9.50
CA LEU A 144 -2.06 14.11 -9.49
C LEU A 144 -2.57 14.42 -10.91
N ILE A 145 -1.68 14.91 -11.75
CA ILE A 145 -1.98 15.29 -13.14
C ILE A 145 -1.86 14.11 -14.12
N GLY A 146 -1.35 12.97 -13.65
CA GLY A 146 -1.04 11.82 -14.48
C GLY A 146 -0.05 12.15 -15.59
N SER A 147 1.04 12.88 -15.30
CA SER A 147 2.12 13.14 -16.28
C SER A 147 2.83 11.83 -16.64
N ASP A 148 3.06 11.57 -17.93
CA ASP A 148 3.62 10.30 -18.41
C ASP A 148 5.16 10.26 -18.48
N GLY A 149 5.84 11.39 -18.22
CA GLY A 149 7.27 11.55 -18.50
C GLY A 149 8.26 10.97 -17.46
N LEU A 150 7.79 10.47 -16.31
CA LEU A 150 8.65 9.94 -15.23
C LEU A 150 8.19 8.53 -14.81
N TRP A 151 9.00 7.78 -14.07
CA TRP A 151 8.64 6.53 -13.36
C TRP A 151 7.79 5.51 -14.17
N LEU A 152 7.98 5.44 -15.49
CA LEU A 152 7.21 4.57 -16.40
C LEU A 152 5.68 4.85 -16.43
N TRP A 153 5.25 6.06 -16.06
CA TRP A 153 3.83 6.45 -16.03
C TRP A 153 3.10 6.28 -17.36
N ILE A 154 3.82 6.32 -18.48
CA ILE A 154 3.26 5.99 -19.79
C ILE A 154 2.54 4.64 -19.82
N MET A 155 2.96 3.68 -18.99
CA MET A 155 2.34 2.36 -18.87
C MET A 155 1.04 2.36 -18.05
N ALA A 156 0.82 3.36 -17.19
CA ALA A 156 -0.44 3.55 -16.47
C ALA A 156 -1.53 4.16 -17.38
N SER A 157 -1.11 4.89 -18.43
CA SER A 157 -2.00 5.54 -19.38
C SER A 157 -2.90 4.53 -20.12
N GLY A 158 -4.21 4.72 -19.99
CA GLY A 158 -5.22 3.83 -20.56
C GLY A 158 -5.58 2.63 -19.66
N LYS A 159 -4.87 2.43 -18.55
CA LYS A 159 -5.22 1.43 -17.52
C LYS A 159 -5.90 2.09 -16.33
N PHE A 160 -5.42 3.25 -15.93
CA PHE A 160 -5.91 4.02 -14.80
C PHE A 160 -6.25 5.46 -15.18
N LEU A 161 -7.22 6.05 -14.50
CA LEU A 161 -7.45 7.49 -14.50
C LEU A 161 -6.55 8.16 -13.44
N PRO A 162 -6.08 9.41 -13.66
CA PRO A 162 -5.39 10.15 -12.61
C PRO A 162 -6.33 10.41 -11.40
N PRO A 163 -5.79 10.57 -10.17
CA PRO A 163 -4.36 10.55 -9.84
C PRO A 163 -3.77 9.14 -9.97
N TRP A 164 -2.54 9.07 -10.47
CA TRP A 164 -1.74 7.85 -10.39
C TRP A 164 -0.86 7.90 -9.16
N ALA A 165 -0.45 6.74 -8.67
CA ALA A 165 0.42 6.63 -7.52
C ALA A 165 1.37 5.45 -7.66
N CYS A 166 2.58 5.55 -7.12
CA CYS A 166 3.58 4.49 -7.19
C CYS A 166 4.37 4.33 -5.89
N SER A 167 5.04 3.18 -5.84
CA SER A 167 6.02 2.81 -4.85
C SER A 167 6.95 1.76 -5.45
N MET A 168 8.19 1.70 -4.96
CA MET A 168 8.95 0.44 -5.03
C MET A 168 8.09 -0.67 -4.44
N ALA A 169 8.00 -1.82 -5.12
CA ALA A 169 7.09 -2.89 -4.74
C ALA A 169 7.79 -4.14 -4.18
N ASN A 170 9.09 -4.05 -3.85
CA ASN A 170 9.88 -5.20 -3.40
C ASN A 170 9.38 -5.78 -2.07
N ALA A 171 8.78 -4.97 -1.21
CA ALA A 171 8.15 -5.40 0.04
C ALA A 171 6.80 -4.69 0.24
N VAL A 172 5.71 -5.45 0.13
CA VAL A 172 4.35 -4.89 0.18
C VAL A 172 3.40 -5.79 0.96
N GLY A 173 2.43 -5.17 1.65
CA GLY A 173 1.39 -5.87 2.39
C GLY A 173 0.00 -5.49 1.88
N PHE A 174 -0.90 -6.48 1.79
CA PHE A 174 -2.24 -6.30 1.27
C PHE A 174 -3.30 -6.88 2.21
N SER A 175 -4.36 -6.12 2.48
CA SER A 175 -5.57 -6.66 3.07
C SER A 175 -6.31 -7.55 2.07
N ARG A 176 -7.19 -8.40 2.59
CA ARG A 176 -8.10 -9.21 1.76
C ARG A 176 -8.94 -8.35 0.82
N ARG A 177 -9.39 -7.19 1.29
CA ARG A 177 -10.17 -6.22 0.50
C ARG A 177 -9.36 -5.71 -0.70
N MET A 178 -8.09 -5.37 -0.47
CA MET A 178 -7.18 -4.96 -1.54
C MET A 178 -6.97 -6.06 -2.57
N LEU A 179 -6.68 -7.29 -2.13
CA LEU A 179 -6.46 -8.42 -3.04
C LEU A 179 -7.72 -8.79 -3.87
N ILE A 180 -8.94 -8.66 -3.31
CA ILE A 180 -10.19 -8.85 -4.06
C ILE A 180 -10.34 -7.78 -5.14
N ALA A 181 -10.07 -6.51 -4.81
CA ALA A 181 -10.11 -5.43 -5.77
C ALA A 181 -9.09 -5.63 -6.91
N MET A 182 -7.91 -6.16 -6.57
CA MET A 182 -6.89 -6.50 -7.56
C MET A 182 -7.34 -7.59 -8.52
N ASP A 183 -7.96 -8.69 -8.03
CA ASP A 183 -8.53 -9.72 -8.92
C ASP A 183 -9.58 -9.13 -9.87
N GLN A 184 -10.55 -8.40 -9.33
CA GLN A 184 -11.59 -7.74 -10.14
C GLN A 184 -10.98 -6.84 -11.22
N PHE A 185 -9.96 -6.05 -10.85
CA PHE A 185 -9.26 -5.18 -11.78
C PHE A 185 -8.52 -5.96 -12.87
N VAL A 186 -7.81 -7.04 -12.51
CA VAL A 186 -7.12 -7.92 -13.46
C VAL A 186 -8.11 -8.59 -14.40
N GLN A 187 -9.25 -9.08 -13.91
CA GLN A 187 -10.28 -9.68 -14.77
C GLN A 187 -10.89 -8.66 -15.73
N TRP A 188 -11.11 -7.42 -15.27
CA TRP A 188 -11.57 -6.35 -16.14
C TRP A 188 -10.54 -6.01 -17.21
N LEU A 189 -9.30 -5.71 -16.81
CA LEU A 189 -8.25 -5.25 -17.72
C LEU A 189 -7.79 -6.37 -18.67
N GLY A 190 -7.82 -7.62 -18.21
CA GLY A 190 -7.29 -8.77 -18.94
C GLY A 190 -5.79 -8.97 -18.81
N GLU A 191 -5.15 -8.26 -17.89
CA GLU A 191 -3.73 -8.40 -17.55
C GLU A 191 -3.43 -7.77 -16.19
N VAL A 192 -2.25 -8.07 -15.62
CA VAL A 192 -1.75 -7.39 -14.43
C VAL A 192 -1.04 -6.10 -14.88
N PRO A 193 -1.42 -4.91 -14.36
CA PRO A 193 -0.64 -3.69 -14.58
C PRO A 193 0.75 -3.80 -13.94
N PHE A 194 1.67 -2.91 -14.32
CA PHE A 194 3.00 -2.92 -13.72
C PHE A 194 2.88 -2.63 -12.22
N HIS A 195 3.39 -3.57 -11.42
CA HIS A 195 3.14 -3.70 -10.00
C HIS A 195 3.50 -2.42 -9.19
N GLU A 196 4.57 -1.71 -9.56
CA GLU A 196 4.99 -0.49 -8.83
C GLU A 196 3.99 0.66 -8.87
N PHE A 197 3.12 0.77 -9.88
CA PHE A 197 2.00 1.73 -9.84
C PHE A 197 0.65 1.07 -9.62
N PHE A 198 0.52 -0.23 -9.90
CA PHE A 198 -0.74 -0.94 -9.81
C PHE A 198 -1.36 -0.78 -8.42
N PHE A 199 -0.61 -1.16 -7.39
CA PHE A 199 -1.14 -1.28 -6.04
C PHE A 199 -1.52 0.09 -5.47
N ASN A 200 -0.61 1.05 -5.50
CA ASN A 200 -0.86 2.39 -4.99
C ASN A 200 -1.97 3.10 -5.77
N THR A 201 -1.97 3.03 -7.10
CA THR A 201 -3.00 3.71 -7.91
C THR A 201 -4.39 3.13 -7.63
N LEU A 202 -4.51 1.80 -7.58
CA LEU A 202 -5.78 1.15 -7.28
C LEU A 202 -6.27 1.51 -5.86
N ALA A 203 -5.38 1.50 -4.87
CA ALA A 203 -5.72 1.86 -3.50
C ALA A 203 -6.22 3.32 -3.38
N VAL A 204 -5.57 4.27 -4.08
CA VAL A 204 -6.01 5.68 -4.10
C VAL A 204 -7.39 5.81 -4.74
N GLN A 205 -7.63 5.17 -5.89
CA GLN A 205 -8.91 5.26 -6.59
C GLN A 205 -10.07 4.64 -5.81
N LEU A 206 -9.80 3.66 -4.95
CA LEU A 206 -10.79 2.99 -4.11
C LEU A 206 -10.83 3.54 -2.67
N ASN A 207 -10.09 4.61 -2.40
CA ASN A 207 -9.99 5.23 -1.08
C ASN A 207 -9.64 4.23 0.04
N PHE A 208 -8.67 3.36 -0.25
CA PHE A 208 -8.13 2.40 0.71
C PHE A 208 -7.11 3.04 1.64
N THR A 209 -6.96 2.47 2.83
CA THR A 209 -5.96 2.94 3.80
C THR A 209 -4.57 2.49 3.35
N ILE A 210 -3.71 3.46 3.05
CA ILE A 210 -2.32 3.26 2.64
C ILE A 210 -1.41 3.69 3.78
N VAL A 211 -0.43 2.88 4.15
CA VAL A 211 0.62 3.24 5.11
C VAL A 211 2.00 3.06 4.47
N THR A 212 2.89 4.00 4.74
CA THR A 212 4.32 3.93 4.40
C THR A 212 5.16 3.80 5.67
N PRO A 213 5.41 2.58 6.17
CA PRO A 213 6.15 2.38 7.41
C PRO A 213 7.61 2.80 7.25
N THR A 214 8.19 3.41 8.29
CA THR A 214 9.61 3.76 8.27
C THR A 214 10.52 2.54 8.27
N GLU A 215 10.03 1.40 8.73
CA GLU A 215 10.71 0.12 8.64
C GLU A 215 10.93 -0.31 7.17
N LEU A 216 10.21 0.29 6.22
CA LEU A 216 10.37 0.06 4.78
C LEU A 216 11.04 1.23 4.05
N ASN A 217 11.49 2.28 4.73
CA ASN A 217 12.08 3.46 4.07
C ASN A 217 13.45 3.19 3.42
N THR A 218 14.09 2.07 3.79
CA THR A 218 15.36 1.54 3.29
C THR A 218 15.19 0.59 2.10
N ILE A 219 13.97 0.43 1.59
CA ILE A 219 13.70 -0.22 0.30
C ILE A 219 13.99 0.82 -0.79
N GLU A 220 15.17 0.73 -1.39
CA GLU A 220 15.66 1.69 -2.38
C GLU A 220 16.10 0.98 -3.66
N TYR A 221 16.14 1.72 -4.78
CA TYR A 221 16.60 1.16 -6.05
C TYR A 221 18.12 1.13 -6.12
N ALA A 222 18.70 -0.06 -6.29
CA ALA A 222 20.12 -0.27 -6.52
C ALA A 222 21.07 0.34 -5.46
N LYS A 223 20.60 0.57 -4.23
CA LYS A 223 21.42 1.08 -3.14
C LYS A 223 22.35 -0.02 -2.59
N VAL A 224 23.58 0.36 -2.29
CA VAL A 224 24.54 -0.50 -1.60
C VAL A 224 24.46 -0.25 -0.10
N PHE A 225 24.29 -1.32 0.66
CA PHE A 225 24.25 -1.27 2.12
C PHE A 225 25.46 -1.96 2.75
N PHE A 226 25.87 -1.44 3.90
CA PHE A 226 26.91 -1.97 4.75
C PHE A 226 26.32 -2.47 6.06
N TYR A 227 27.04 -3.35 6.76
CA TYR A 227 26.61 -3.88 8.06
C TYR A 227 26.27 -2.77 9.07
N LYS A 228 27.04 -1.67 9.05
CA LYS A 228 26.82 -0.50 9.91
C LYS A 228 25.39 0.06 9.73
N ASP A 229 24.89 0.14 8.50
CA ASP A 229 23.56 0.67 8.21
C ASP A 229 22.48 -0.24 8.84
N ILE A 230 22.64 -1.55 8.65
CA ILE A 230 21.74 -2.57 9.21
C ILE A 230 21.71 -2.49 10.74
N ARG A 231 22.89 -2.36 11.36
CA ARG A 231 23.04 -2.27 12.81
C ARG A 231 22.39 -1.02 13.40
N GLU A 232 22.43 0.10 12.69
CA GLU A 232 21.81 1.36 13.14
C GLU A 232 20.28 1.33 13.03
N GLN A 233 19.70 0.51 12.14
CA GLN A 233 18.25 0.35 11.98
C GLN A 233 17.88 -1.14 11.89
N PRO A 234 18.02 -1.91 12.99
CA PRO A 234 17.88 -3.37 12.98
C PRO A 234 16.43 -3.86 12.78
N ASN A 235 15.46 -2.96 12.88
CA ASN A 235 14.03 -3.23 12.64
C ASN A 235 13.58 -2.94 11.21
N ASN A 236 14.46 -2.39 10.37
CA ASN A 236 14.14 -2.08 8.98
C ASN A 236 14.30 -3.31 8.07
N MET A 237 13.54 -3.33 6.97
CA MET A 237 13.79 -4.21 5.83
C MET A 237 14.64 -3.48 4.79
N TRP A 238 15.54 -4.19 4.14
CA TRP A 238 16.57 -3.60 3.30
C TRP A 238 16.55 -4.19 1.91
N HIS A 239 16.57 -3.34 0.88
CA HIS A 239 16.61 -3.79 -0.50
C HIS A 239 17.42 -2.82 -1.36
N PRO A 240 18.28 -3.33 -2.28
CA PRO A 240 18.54 -4.75 -2.54
C PRO A 240 19.73 -5.31 -1.75
N ILE A 241 19.64 -6.56 -1.25
CA ILE A 241 20.79 -7.34 -0.76
C ILE A 241 20.83 -8.69 -1.48
N LYS A 242 21.66 -8.75 -2.52
CA LYS A 242 21.77 -9.90 -3.43
C LYS A 242 22.83 -10.92 -2.99
N ASP A 243 23.70 -10.54 -2.06
CA ASP A 243 24.70 -11.43 -1.46
C ASP A 243 24.08 -12.14 -0.25
N PHE A 244 23.46 -13.29 -0.49
CA PHE A 244 22.76 -14.06 0.55
C PHE A 244 23.68 -14.54 1.67
N PRO A 245 24.89 -15.09 1.41
CA PRO A 245 25.84 -15.44 2.46
C PRO A 245 26.17 -14.25 3.37
N LYS A 246 26.39 -13.05 2.80
CA LYS A 246 26.59 -11.82 3.57
C LYS A 246 25.39 -11.49 4.44
N GLY A 247 24.17 -11.66 3.92
CA GLY A 247 22.93 -11.53 4.69
C GLY A 247 22.90 -12.46 5.91
N ARG A 248 23.24 -13.75 5.75
CA ARG A 248 23.35 -14.71 6.87
C ARG A 248 24.34 -14.20 7.93
N MET A 249 25.54 -13.77 7.51
CA MET A 249 26.57 -13.26 8.42
C MET A 249 26.10 -12.04 9.22
N TRP A 250 25.33 -11.14 8.61
CA TRP A 250 24.79 -9.96 9.29
C TRP A 250 23.76 -10.33 10.36
N ARG A 251 22.84 -11.27 10.09
CA ARG A 251 21.89 -11.74 11.10
C ARG A 251 22.60 -12.33 12.31
N THR A 252 23.59 -13.20 12.08
CA THR A 252 24.39 -13.80 13.16
C THR A 252 25.12 -12.74 13.99
N SER A 253 25.68 -11.71 13.33
CA SER A 253 26.37 -10.62 14.02
C SER A 253 25.42 -9.79 14.90
N LEU A 254 24.22 -9.48 14.41
CA LEU A 254 23.21 -8.75 15.19
C LEU A 254 22.74 -9.53 16.43
N VAL A 255 22.54 -10.84 16.32
CA VAL A 255 22.19 -11.70 17.47
C VAL A 255 23.32 -11.72 18.50
N ASN A 256 24.56 -11.83 18.05
CA ASN A 256 25.73 -11.80 18.94
C ASN A 256 25.89 -10.45 19.64
N GLU A 257 25.62 -9.33 18.96
CA GLU A 257 25.72 -7.98 19.54
C GLU A 257 24.59 -7.70 20.55
N THR A 258 23.35 -8.08 20.23
CA THR A 258 22.22 -7.95 21.17
C THR A 258 22.42 -8.76 22.43
N SER A 259 23.01 -9.96 22.34
CA SER A 259 23.38 -10.76 23.52
C SER A 259 24.41 -10.09 24.44
N LYS A 260 25.26 -9.20 23.90
CA LYS A 260 26.27 -8.43 24.65
C LYS A 260 25.71 -7.14 25.25
N HIS A 261 24.74 -6.51 24.57
CA HIS A 261 24.17 -5.22 24.98
C HIS A 261 22.97 -5.32 25.94
N ASN A 262 22.37 -6.50 26.11
CA ASN A 262 21.38 -6.75 27.16
C ASN A 262 21.92 -6.60 28.61
N ASN A 263 23.17 -6.14 28.78
CA ASN A 263 23.77 -5.80 30.07
C ASN A 263 24.03 -4.30 30.29
N THR A 264 23.88 -3.40 29.30
CA THR A 264 24.38 -2.00 29.45
C THR A 264 23.77 -0.95 28.50
N PHE A 265 22.45 -0.71 28.48
CA PHE A 265 21.92 0.50 27.84
C PHE A 265 20.66 1.09 28.50
N ASP A 266 20.86 2.16 29.28
CA ASP A 266 20.01 3.34 29.58
C ASP A 266 18.48 3.14 29.70
N LEU A 267 18.08 2.01 30.28
CA LEU A 267 16.91 1.91 31.14
C LEU A 267 17.14 2.67 32.45
N ASP A 268 18.38 3.01 32.79
CA ASP A 268 18.83 3.52 34.09
C ASP A 268 18.01 4.69 34.66
N ASN A 269 17.43 5.59 33.86
CA ASN A 269 16.56 6.67 34.39
C ASN A 269 15.13 6.24 34.72
N LEU A 270 14.58 5.23 34.03
CA LEU A 270 13.28 4.62 34.34
C LEU A 270 13.43 3.46 35.34
N GLU A 271 14.56 2.75 35.28
CA GLU A 271 15.01 1.78 36.25
C GLU A 271 15.39 2.44 37.57
N MET A 272 16.03 3.61 37.62
CA MET A 272 16.23 4.35 38.89
C MET A 272 14.92 4.70 39.58
N LEU A 273 13.85 4.99 38.83
CA LEU A 273 12.51 5.20 39.39
C LEU A 273 11.92 3.91 39.96
N CYS A 274 12.28 2.76 39.40
CA CYS A 274 11.87 1.42 39.88
C CYS A 274 12.85 0.78 40.88
N HIS A 275 14.07 1.31 41.04
CA HIS A 275 15.12 0.80 41.94
C HIS A 275 15.33 1.66 43.19
N GLY A 276 14.92 2.93 43.17
CA GLY A 276 14.87 3.72 44.39
C GLY A 276 13.79 3.17 45.33
N ASN A 277 13.99 3.27 46.65
CA ASN A 277 12.94 3.09 47.67
C ASN A 277 11.81 4.15 47.57
N GLN A 278 11.51 4.62 46.37
CA GLN A 278 10.38 5.50 46.11
C GLN A 278 9.10 4.68 46.30
N THR A 279 8.17 5.22 47.07
CA THR A 279 6.86 4.62 47.28
C THR A 279 6.15 4.45 45.94
N MET A 280 5.36 3.38 45.77
CA MET A 280 4.55 3.11 44.56
C MET A 280 3.79 4.34 44.04
N THR A 281 3.33 5.21 44.94
CA THR A 281 2.67 6.48 44.65
C THR A 281 3.48 7.41 43.74
N ASN A 282 4.82 7.37 43.81
CA ASN A 282 5.70 8.21 43.01
C ASN A 282 5.84 7.72 41.57
N ILE A 283 5.91 6.40 41.36
CA ILE A 283 5.96 5.80 40.02
C ILE A 283 4.64 6.06 39.29
N GLU A 284 3.52 5.86 39.99
CA GLU A 284 2.19 6.13 39.43
C GLU A 284 1.99 7.61 39.08
N GLN A 285 2.39 8.53 39.97
CA GLN A 285 2.31 9.96 39.70
C GLN A 285 3.20 10.37 38.51
N HIS A 286 4.41 9.82 38.40
CA HIS A 286 5.31 10.12 37.30
C HIS A 286 4.76 9.63 35.96
N LEU A 287 4.19 8.43 35.93
CA LEU A 287 3.48 7.89 34.77
C LEU A 287 2.28 8.75 34.38
N LYS A 288 1.48 9.21 35.35
CA LYS A 288 0.36 10.14 35.12
C LYS A 288 0.84 11.47 34.55
N ASP A 289 1.90 12.07 35.11
CA ASP A 289 2.48 13.32 34.61
C ASP A 289 3.03 13.18 33.19
N LEU A 290 3.62 12.02 32.90
CA LEU A 290 4.16 11.70 31.59
C LEU A 290 3.03 11.45 30.57
N PHE A 291 1.91 10.85 31.00
CA PHE A 291 0.67 10.76 30.21
C PHE A 291 0.08 12.13 29.90
N VAL A 292 -0.03 13.03 30.88
CA VAL A 292 -0.55 14.39 30.66
C VAL A 292 0.33 15.15 29.67
N ARG A 293 1.66 15.09 29.82
CA ARG A 293 2.60 15.70 28.87
C ARG A 293 2.51 15.08 27.49
N PHE A 294 2.38 13.76 27.40
CA PHE A 294 2.12 13.05 26.16
C PHE A 294 0.83 13.58 25.49
N GLU A 295 -0.29 13.63 26.22
CA GLU A 295 -1.59 14.08 25.73
C GLU A 295 -1.59 15.52 25.18
N ILE A 296 -0.88 16.43 25.84
CA ILE A 296 -0.74 17.84 25.38
C ILE A 296 0.06 17.92 24.07
N SER A 297 1.04 17.03 23.90
CA SER A 297 2.04 17.13 22.82
C SER A 297 1.70 16.28 21.60
N LYS A 298 0.78 15.32 21.76
CA LYS A 298 0.61 14.20 20.82
C LYS A 298 0.17 14.59 19.41
N SER A 299 -0.55 15.70 19.26
CA SER A 299 -0.96 16.23 17.95
C SER A 299 0.22 16.75 17.12
N ASN A 300 1.35 17.04 17.76
CA ASN A 300 2.55 17.59 17.12
C ASN A 300 3.60 16.51 16.83
N PHE A 301 3.36 15.27 17.25
CA PHE A 301 4.31 14.18 17.05
C PHE A 301 4.20 13.64 15.63
N SER A 302 5.35 13.58 14.95
CA SER A 302 5.48 12.80 13.73
C SER A 302 5.24 11.31 14.02
N SER A 303 4.96 10.54 12.98
CA SER A 303 4.85 9.07 13.06
C SER A 303 6.05 8.43 13.78
N ASN A 304 7.28 8.90 13.52
CA ASN A 304 8.50 8.39 14.15
C ASN A 304 8.54 8.62 15.67
N VAL A 305 8.18 9.83 16.11
CA VAL A 305 8.16 10.18 17.54
C VAL A 305 7.11 9.35 18.26
N ARG A 306 5.92 9.17 17.65
CA ARG A 306 4.84 8.32 18.19
C ARG A 306 5.28 6.87 18.41
N ARG A 307 6.03 6.29 17.46
CA ARG A 307 6.55 4.91 17.57
C ARG A 307 7.61 4.76 18.66
N LEU A 308 8.54 5.72 18.76
CA LEU A 308 9.54 5.71 19.82
C LEU A 308 8.88 5.71 21.21
N TRP A 309 7.83 6.51 21.38
CA TRP A 309 7.04 6.52 22.62
C TRP A 309 6.32 5.19 22.85
N ARG A 310 5.68 4.60 21.84
CA ARG A 310 5.04 3.27 21.97
C ARG A 310 6.04 2.22 22.46
N GLN A 311 7.23 2.15 21.84
CA GLN A 311 8.24 1.18 22.22
C GLN A 311 8.64 1.37 23.68
N ARG A 312 8.98 2.59 24.08
CA ARG A 312 9.36 2.93 25.46
C ARG A 312 8.29 2.57 26.48
N PHE A 313 7.01 2.80 26.15
CA PHE A 313 5.91 2.42 27.03
C PHE A 313 5.69 0.92 27.12
N SER A 314 5.96 0.18 26.03
CA SER A 314 5.90 -1.28 26.02
C SER A 314 7.02 -1.89 26.84
N ASP A 315 8.25 -1.40 26.67
CA ASP A 315 9.42 -1.82 27.45
C ASP A 315 9.20 -1.56 28.94
N LEU A 316 8.64 -0.40 29.28
CA LEU A 316 8.28 -0.06 30.67
C LEU A 316 7.21 -0.99 31.25
N ALA A 317 6.21 -1.38 30.46
CA ALA A 317 5.18 -2.31 30.91
C ALA A 317 5.78 -3.70 31.24
N GLU A 318 6.65 -4.21 30.38
CA GLU A 318 7.35 -5.48 30.58
C GLU A 318 8.23 -5.44 31.83
N GLU A 319 8.97 -4.34 32.03
CA GLU A 319 9.84 -4.16 33.20
C GLU A 319 9.04 -4.05 34.50
N CYS A 320 7.92 -3.33 34.50
CA CYS A 320 6.99 -3.29 35.62
C CYS A 320 6.48 -4.70 35.96
N GLN A 321 6.16 -5.51 34.94
CA GLN A 321 5.67 -6.86 35.12
C GLN A 321 6.73 -7.80 35.71
N LYS A 322 7.98 -7.74 35.23
CA LYS A 322 9.11 -8.52 35.77
C LYS A 322 9.36 -8.26 37.26
N ARG A 323 9.09 -7.04 37.71
CA ARG A 323 9.30 -6.59 39.10
C ARG A 323 8.12 -6.81 40.03
N ASN A 324 7.06 -7.47 39.57
CA ASN A 324 5.80 -7.62 40.31
C ASN A 324 5.21 -6.26 40.76
N VAL A 325 5.37 -5.22 39.95
CA VAL A 325 4.66 -3.94 40.14
C VAL A 325 3.15 -4.19 40.02
N SER A 326 2.32 -3.30 40.60
CA SER A 326 0.86 -3.45 40.54
C SER A 326 0.36 -3.59 39.10
N GLN A 327 -0.63 -4.46 38.90
CA GLN A 327 -1.24 -4.69 37.60
C GLN A 327 -1.87 -3.42 37.00
N GLU A 328 -2.26 -2.46 37.84
CA GLU A 328 -2.77 -1.16 37.40
C GLU A 328 -1.71 -0.34 36.66
N ILE A 329 -0.47 -0.33 37.15
CA ILE A 329 0.65 0.39 36.52
C ILE A 329 1.06 -0.29 35.22
N VAL A 330 1.14 -1.62 35.21
CA VAL A 330 1.41 -2.40 33.99
C VAL A 330 0.34 -2.11 32.94
N SER A 331 -0.95 -2.14 33.32
CA SER A 331 -2.06 -1.81 32.44
C SER A 331 -1.99 -0.36 31.95
N PHE A 332 -1.53 0.58 32.78
CA PHE A 332 -1.39 1.99 32.41
C PHE A 332 -0.28 2.22 31.39
N ALA A 333 0.88 1.59 31.56
CA ALA A 333 1.98 1.63 30.59
C ALA A 333 1.56 1.03 29.24
N ILE A 334 0.82 -0.09 29.25
CA ILE A 334 0.24 -0.68 28.03
C ILE A 334 -0.74 0.30 27.35
N LYS A 335 -1.64 0.94 28.12
CA LYS A 335 -2.57 1.94 27.59
C LYS A 335 -1.84 3.13 26.96
N LEU A 336 -0.74 3.57 27.56
CA LEU A 336 0.11 4.64 27.03
C LEU A 336 0.76 4.24 25.70
N ALA A 337 1.27 3.01 25.60
CA ALA A 337 1.81 2.46 24.35
C ALA A 337 0.75 2.47 23.24
N ASP A 338 -0.47 2.02 23.57
CA ASP A 338 -1.62 2.04 22.66
C ASP A 338 -2.04 3.46 22.25
N HIS A 339 -2.04 4.41 23.20
CA HIS A 339 -2.44 5.80 22.94
C HIS A 339 -1.44 6.52 22.04
N ALA A 340 -0.14 6.25 22.23
CA ALA A 340 0.90 6.75 21.35
C ALA A 340 0.71 6.32 19.90
N TYR A 341 0.09 5.18 19.70
CA TYR A 341 -0.10 4.55 18.40
C TYR A 341 -1.38 4.95 17.66
N LYS A 342 -2.49 5.26 18.37
CA LYS A 342 -3.82 5.46 17.77
C LYS A 342 -4.12 6.88 17.23
N LEU A 343 -3.12 7.73 17.03
CA LEU A 343 -3.38 9.12 16.65
C LEU A 343 -3.62 9.27 15.15
N PRO A 344 -4.81 9.69 14.71
CA PRO A 344 -5.10 9.89 13.29
C PRO A 344 -4.18 10.94 12.70
N GLU A 345 -3.74 10.74 11.46
CA GLU A 345 -3.17 11.84 10.68
C GLU A 345 -4.28 12.85 10.36
N PRO A 346 -3.96 14.16 10.29
CA PRO A 346 -4.95 15.14 9.91
C PRO A 346 -5.49 14.79 8.51
N PRO A 347 -6.82 14.77 8.32
CA PRO A 347 -7.41 14.45 7.03
C PRO A 347 -6.93 15.47 6.00
N VAL A 348 -6.46 14.98 4.85
CA VAL A 348 -6.19 15.83 3.69
C VAL A 348 -7.53 16.43 3.24
N PRO A 349 -7.64 17.75 3.06
CA PRO A 349 -8.88 18.38 2.60
C PRO A 349 -9.33 17.74 1.29
N GLU A 350 -10.53 17.18 1.27
CA GLU A 350 -11.13 16.59 0.08
C GLU A 350 -11.44 17.73 -0.90
N LEU A 351 -10.68 17.79 -2.00
CA LEU A 351 -10.89 18.80 -3.03
C LEU A 351 -12.13 18.40 -3.84
N VAL A 352 -13.24 19.12 -3.65
CA VAL A 352 -14.46 18.90 -4.46
C VAL A 352 -14.18 19.37 -5.88
N ARG A 353 -13.95 18.41 -6.78
CA ARG A 353 -13.58 18.68 -8.16
C ARG A 353 -14.81 18.84 -9.05
N ILE A 354 -14.88 19.94 -9.79
CA ILE A 354 -15.95 20.19 -10.77
C ILE A 354 -15.64 19.38 -12.04
N LYS A 355 -16.48 18.37 -12.34
CA LYS A 355 -16.36 17.54 -13.55
C LYS A 355 -17.03 18.22 -14.74
N SER A 356 -16.40 18.20 -15.91
CA SER A 356 -17.00 18.67 -17.17
C SER A 356 -18.11 17.72 -17.66
N THR A 357 -18.97 18.19 -18.56
CA THR A 357 -19.99 17.33 -19.21
C THR A 357 -19.34 16.18 -19.98
N ASN A 358 -18.18 16.42 -20.60
CA ASN A 358 -17.43 15.38 -21.32
C ASN A 358 -16.87 14.34 -20.37
N HIS A 359 -16.35 14.75 -19.22
CA HIS A 359 -15.87 13.85 -18.17
C HIS A 359 -16.97 12.89 -17.74
N ILE A 360 -18.14 13.42 -17.35
CA ILE A 360 -19.29 12.62 -16.88
C ILE A 360 -19.72 11.61 -17.96
N ARG A 361 -19.76 12.05 -19.24
CA ARG A 361 -20.12 11.18 -20.37
C ARG A 361 -19.13 10.02 -20.53
N LEU A 362 -17.83 10.31 -20.55
CA LEU A 362 -16.77 9.30 -20.73
C LEU A 362 -16.73 8.32 -19.57
N GLU A 363 -16.90 8.78 -18.33
CA GLU A 363 -16.96 7.92 -17.14
C GLU A 363 -18.13 6.94 -17.21
N ARG A 364 -19.31 7.40 -17.67
CA ARG A 364 -20.47 6.53 -17.93
C ARG A 364 -20.16 5.47 -19.00
N GLU A 365 -19.60 5.87 -20.13
CA GLU A 365 -19.23 4.94 -21.23
C GLU A 365 -18.22 3.88 -20.77
N ILE A 366 -17.23 4.27 -19.95
CA ILE A 366 -16.26 3.33 -19.35
C ILE A 366 -16.96 2.33 -18.41
N ASN A 367 -17.91 2.79 -17.60
CA ASN A 367 -18.65 1.93 -16.68
C ASN A 367 -19.58 0.95 -17.41
N GLU A 368 -20.24 1.39 -18.48
CA GLU A 368 -21.02 0.52 -19.36
C GLU A 368 -20.12 -0.56 -20.00
N MET A 369 -18.93 -0.17 -20.47
CA MET A 369 -17.95 -1.10 -21.04
C MET A 369 -17.45 -2.12 -20.00
N LYS A 370 -17.19 -1.69 -18.76
CA LYS A 370 -16.85 -2.57 -17.64
C LYS A 370 -17.94 -3.63 -17.41
N GLN A 371 -19.19 -3.22 -17.36
CA GLN A 371 -20.32 -4.14 -17.19
C GLN A 371 -20.43 -5.13 -18.36
N ALA A 372 -20.26 -4.68 -19.60
CA ALA A 372 -20.29 -5.55 -20.77
C ALA A 372 -19.16 -6.59 -20.75
N ILE A 373 -17.96 -6.21 -20.30
CA ILE A 373 -16.83 -7.14 -20.13
C ILE A 373 -17.16 -8.21 -19.09
N TYR A 374 -17.71 -7.84 -17.93
CA TYR A 374 -18.07 -8.79 -16.87
C TYR A 374 -19.20 -9.75 -17.26
N GLN A 375 -20.11 -9.32 -18.12
CA GLN A 375 -21.23 -10.15 -18.60
C GLN A 375 -20.82 -11.11 -19.74
N SER A 376 -19.69 -10.85 -20.38
CA SER A 376 -19.20 -11.66 -21.50
C SER A 376 -18.44 -12.89 -21.00
N SER A 377 -18.58 -14.03 -21.68
CA SER A 377 -17.78 -15.22 -21.37
C SER A 377 -16.29 -14.94 -21.59
N SER A 378 -15.44 -15.38 -20.66
CA SER A 378 -13.99 -15.24 -20.74
C SER A 378 -13.44 -15.94 -22.00
N ASN A 379 -12.61 -15.23 -22.77
CA ASN A 379 -11.92 -15.66 -24.01
C ASN A 379 -12.68 -15.58 -25.34
N SER A 380 -13.52 -14.56 -25.55
CA SER A 380 -13.98 -14.20 -26.90
C SER A 380 -13.14 -13.04 -27.48
N THR A 381 -13.01 -13.02 -28.81
CA THR A 381 -12.47 -11.86 -29.55
C THR A 381 -13.22 -10.57 -29.21
N THR A 382 -14.51 -10.68 -28.88
CA THR A 382 -15.35 -9.57 -28.39
C THR A 382 -14.81 -8.96 -27.10
N VAL A 383 -14.45 -9.76 -26.09
CA VAL A 383 -13.90 -9.23 -24.82
C VAL A 383 -12.61 -8.45 -25.05
N THR A 384 -11.74 -8.96 -25.93
CA THR A 384 -10.48 -8.28 -26.30
C THR A 384 -10.75 -6.92 -26.94
N GLU A 385 -11.74 -6.82 -27.84
CA GLU A 385 -12.09 -5.56 -28.48
C GLU A 385 -12.76 -4.58 -27.50
N LEU A 386 -13.63 -5.06 -26.60
CA LEU A 386 -14.22 -4.23 -25.54
C LEU A 386 -13.14 -3.65 -24.60
N ARG A 387 -12.14 -4.44 -24.21
CA ARG A 387 -10.99 -3.97 -23.40
C ARG A 387 -10.18 -2.90 -24.12
N LYS A 388 -9.95 -3.06 -25.43
CA LYS A 388 -9.28 -2.06 -26.26
C LYS A 388 -10.07 -0.76 -26.34
N GLN A 389 -11.40 -0.84 -26.51
CA GLN A 389 -12.27 0.33 -26.50
C GLN A 389 -12.26 1.03 -25.13
N ALA A 390 -12.38 0.29 -24.03
CA ALA A 390 -12.27 0.81 -22.66
C ALA A 390 -10.95 1.57 -22.45
N THR A 391 -9.83 0.99 -22.90
CA THR A 391 -8.50 1.61 -22.83
C THR A 391 -8.46 2.95 -23.57
N ASN A 392 -9.06 3.02 -24.76
CA ASN A 392 -9.12 4.27 -25.53
C ASN A 392 -10.00 5.33 -24.86
N LEU A 393 -11.12 4.93 -24.25
CA LEU A 393 -11.98 5.83 -23.48
C LEU A 393 -11.25 6.38 -22.25
N ILE A 394 -10.52 5.53 -21.51
CA ILE A 394 -9.70 5.95 -20.36
C ILE A 394 -8.66 6.98 -20.81
N LYS A 395 -7.96 6.75 -21.93
CA LYS A 395 -7.00 7.72 -22.46
C LYS A 395 -7.64 9.08 -22.77
N LYS A 396 -8.83 9.08 -23.39
CA LYS A 396 -9.58 10.32 -23.65
C LYS A 396 -9.96 11.03 -22.35
N LEU A 397 -10.47 10.28 -21.36
CA LEU A 397 -10.84 10.84 -20.06
C LEU A 397 -9.64 11.38 -19.28
N THR A 398 -8.48 10.73 -19.36
CA THR A 398 -7.23 11.25 -18.79
C THR A 398 -6.85 12.61 -19.37
N VAL A 399 -7.04 12.83 -20.68
CA VAL A 399 -6.79 14.14 -21.31
C VAL A 399 -7.75 15.20 -20.79
N GLU A 400 -9.05 14.88 -20.68
CA GLU A 400 -10.07 15.78 -20.13
C GLU A 400 -9.74 16.15 -18.67
N ILE A 401 -9.39 15.15 -17.84
CA ILE A 401 -8.96 15.35 -16.45
C ILE A 401 -7.75 16.28 -16.36
N ARG A 402 -6.77 16.15 -17.26
CA ARG A 402 -5.60 17.06 -17.28
C ARG A 402 -6.04 18.50 -17.58
N GLN A 403 -6.95 18.70 -18.54
CA GLN A 403 -7.46 20.03 -18.89
C GLN A 403 -8.23 20.69 -17.73
N GLU A 404 -9.08 19.94 -17.06
CA GLU A 404 -9.83 20.42 -15.88
C GLU A 404 -8.89 20.89 -14.76
N ILE A 405 -7.83 20.14 -14.45
CA ILE A 405 -6.86 20.54 -13.42
C ILE A 405 -6.17 21.85 -13.80
N VAL A 406 -5.77 22.02 -15.06
CA VAL A 406 -5.10 23.24 -15.54
C VAL A 406 -6.02 24.45 -15.41
N GLU A 407 -7.30 24.32 -15.78
CA GLU A 407 -8.26 25.41 -15.62
C GLU A 407 -8.58 25.71 -14.14
N GLU A 408 -8.65 24.69 -13.28
CA GLU A 408 -8.83 24.87 -11.84
C GLU A 408 -7.65 25.62 -11.21
N GLU A 409 -6.41 25.26 -11.54
CA GLU A 409 -5.22 25.96 -11.06
C GLU A 409 -5.20 27.42 -11.51
N LYS A 410 -5.64 27.70 -12.73
CA LYS A 410 -5.75 29.05 -13.28
C LYS A 410 -6.80 29.87 -12.52
N LEU A 411 -7.96 29.30 -12.23
CA LEU A 411 -9.00 29.93 -11.41
C LEU A 411 -8.52 30.19 -9.97
N ARG A 412 -7.77 29.24 -9.38
CA ARG A 412 -7.18 29.39 -8.06
C ARG A 412 -6.19 30.55 -8.01
N LYS A 413 -5.30 30.65 -9.00
CA LYS A 413 -4.35 31.76 -9.14
C LYS A 413 -5.07 33.10 -9.24
N GLN A 414 -6.11 33.18 -10.06
CA GLN A 414 -6.94 34.40 -10.18
C GLN A 414 -7.60 34.78 -8.85
N THR A 415 -8.15 33.80 -8.13
CA THR A 415 -8.80 34.02 -6.82
C THR A 415 -7.80 34.48 -5.77
N THR A 416 -6.61 33.88 -5.72
CA THR A 416 -5.54 34.32 -4.81
C THR A 416 -5.12 35.76 -5.12
N THR A 417 -4.98 36.14 -6.41
CA THR A 417 -4.66 37.51 -6.81
C THR A 417 -5.75 38.50 -6.38
N LEU A 418 -7.03 38.16 -6.56
CA LEU A 418 -8.15 39.01 -6.14
C LEU A 418 -8.22 39.16 -4.61
N SER A 419 -7.99 38.08 -3.86
CA SER A 419 -7.98 38.14 -2.39
C SER A 419 -6.83 39.01 -1.86
N THR A 420 -5.66 38.95 -2.49
CA THR A 420 -4.50 39.79 -2.15
C THR A 420 -4.77 41.26 -2.44
N LEU A 421 -5.41 41.58 -3.58
CA LEU A 421 -5.79 42.95 -3.95
C LEU A 421 -6.87 43.52 -3.01
N SER A 422 -7.81 42.70 -2.55
CA SER A 422 -8.83 43.12 -1.59
C SER A 422 -8.21 43.51 -0.25
N ILE A 423 -7.23 42.74 0.25
CA ILE A 423 -6.55 43.03 1.52
C ILE A 423 -5.71 44.32 1.42
N THR A 424 -4.98 44.53 0.32
CA THR A 424 -4.18 45.77 0.15
C THR A 424 -5.06 47.01 0.01
N SER A 425 -6.24 46.91 -0.61
CA SER A 425 -7.18 48.04 -0.70
C SER A 425 -7.76 48.45 0.67
N SER A 426 -7.92 47.51 1.61
CA SER A 426 -8.43 47.77 2.97
C SER A 426 -7.40 48.37 3.94
N PHE A 427 -6.10 48.33 3.62
CA PHE A 427 -5.04 48.93 4.44
C PHE A 427 -4.67 50.37 4.04
N SER A 428 -5.28 50.92 2.98
CA SER A 428 -4.94 52.25 2.43
C SER A 428 -5.77 53.42 3.01
N THR A 429 -6.65 53.22 3.98
CA THR A 429 -7.63 54.25 4.41
C THR A 429 -7.57 54.69 5.87
N THR A 430 -6.47 54.42 6.60
CA THR A 430 -6.29 54.99 7.95
C THR A 430 -4.87 55.52 8.17
N THR A 431 -4.50 56.57 7.44
CA THR A 431 -3.45 57.51 7.87
C THR A 431 -4.11 58.57 8.76
N THR A 432 -4.45 58.20 9.99
CA THR A 432 -4.86 59.18 11.00
C THR A 432 -3.60 59.84 11.56
N THR A 433 -3.48 61.13 11.30
CA THR A 433 -2.47 62.05 11.84
C THR A 433 -2.42 61.92 13.36
N THR A 434 -1.33 61.36 13.91
CA THR A 434 -1.09 61.36 15.36
C THR A 434 -0.27 62.59 15.70
N THR A 435 -0.94 63.62 16.22
CA THR A 435 -0.30 64.81 16.81
C THR A 435 0.26 64.45 18.18
N THR A 436 1.56 64.68 18.33
CA THR A 436 2.35 64.56 19.56
C THR A 436 1.78 65.43 20.70
N ILE A 437 1.38 64.80 21.81
CA ILE A 437 1.31 65.45 23.13
C ILE A 437 2.19 64.65 24.09
N ARG A 438 3.12 65.36 24.76
CA ARG A 438 4.10 64.82 25.70
C ARG A 438 3.51 64.56 27.09
N SER A 439 3.99 63.46 27.68
CA SER A 439 4.31 63.19 29.10
C SER A 439 3.22 63.22 30.19
N PHE A 440 3.03 62.10 30.91
CA PHE A 440 3.35 61.93 32.34
C PHE A 440 3.28 60.44 32.76
N SER A 441 3.88 60.10 33.91
CA SER A 441 4.21 58.75 34.36
C SER A 441 3.26 58.15 35.43
N ILE A 442 3.46 56.84 35.67
CA ILE A 442 3.20 56.02 36.89
C ILE A 442 1.85 55.26 37.03
N ALA A 443 2.02 53.97 37.36
CA ALA A 443 1.23 53.03 38.17
C ALA A 443 0.03 52.24 37.60
N ASN A 444 0.24 50.92 37.57
CA ASN A 444 -0.50 49.85 38.26
C ASN A 444 -2.03 49.68 38.10
N THR A 445 -2.37 48.45 37.66
CA THR A 445 -3.46 47.56 38.11
C THR A 445 -4.82 47.57 37.39
N THR A 446 -5.23 46.34 37.07
CA THR A 446 -6.57 45.72 37.09
C THR A 446 -7.51 45.76 35.87
N ILE A 447 -7.82 44.51 35.49
CA ILE A 447 -8.93 43.95 34.72
C ILE A 447 -10.28 44.62 35.00
N SER A 448 -11.04 44.95 33.95
CA SER A 448 -12.48 44.66 33.88
C SER A 448 -13.06 44.84 32.46
N SER A 449 -14.06 44.01 32.23
CA SER A 449 -15.02 43.84 31.14
C SER A 449 -15.59 45.09 30.44
N LEU A 450 -16.00 44.92 29.16
CA LEU A 450 -17.35 45.16 28.59
C LEU A 450 -17.23 45.32 27.06
N SER A 451 -17.73 44.34 26.31
CA SER A 451 -18.97 44.40 25.50
C SER A 451 -19.08 45.60 24.55
N SER A 452 -19.06 45.34 23.24
CA SER A 452 -19.96 46.05 22.33
C SER A 452 -20.22 45.22 21.08
N SER A 453 -21.49 45.22 20.71
CA SER A 453 -22.12 44.59 19.56
C SER A 453 -21.67 45.23 18.25
N THR A 454 -21.17 44.43 17.31
CA THR A 454 -21.02 44.84 15.92
C THR A 454 -22.23 44.37 15.12
N GLN A 455 -23.08 45.32 14.71
CA GLN A 455 -24.06 45.11 13.66
C GLN A 455 -23.32 44.91 12.33
N VAL A 456 -23.56 43.77 11.68
CA VAL A 456 -23.09 43.51 10.31
C VAL A 456 -24.12 44.09 9.35
N THR A 457 -23.76 45.21 8.69
CA THR A 457 -24.48 45.71 7.52
C THR A 457 -24.05 44.91 6.30
N ILE A 458 -24.93 44.03 5.82
CA ILE A 458 -24.74 43.35 4.52
C ILE A 458 -25.17 44.32 3.42
N VAL A 459 -24.21 44.83 2.67
CA VAL A 459 -24.47 45.53 1.40
C VAL A 459 -24.62 44.45 0.32
N MET A 460 -25.85 44.17 -0.10
CA MET A 460 -26.11 43.35 -1.28
C MET A 460 -25.92 44.18 -2.54
N VAL A 461 -24.88 43.86 -3.31
CA VAL A 461 -24.73 44.32 -4.69
C VAL A 461 -25.53 43.38 -5.58
N ASN A 462 -26.65 43.87 -6.12
CA ASN A 462 -27.47 43.16 -7.10
C ASN A 462 -26.75 43.10 -8.44
N GLY A 463 -26.29 41.91 -8.83
CA GLY A 463 -25.92 41.56 -10.20
C GLY A 463 -26.82 40.43 -10.69
N GLN A 464 -27.56 40.69 -11.78
CA GLN A 464 -28.46 39.74 -12.42
C GLN A 464 -27.76 38.44 -12.82
N LEU A 465 -28.34 37.30 -12.41
CA LEU A 465 -28.10 36.01 -13.05
C LEU A 465 -29.46 35.33 -13.24
N ASP A 466 -29.88 35.31 -14.50
CA ASP A 466 -31.15 34.80 -14.98
C ASP A 466 -31.24 33.26 -14.86
N LYS A 467 -32.39 32.81 -14.33
CA LYS A 467 -33.18 31.65 -14.76
C LYS A 467 -32.45 30.42 -15.31
N VAL A 468 -31.74 29.66 -14.46
CA VAL A 468 -31.52 28.20 -14.69
C VAL A 468 -31.71 27.36 -13.43
N GLN A 469 -31.67 27.94 -12.22
CA GLN A 469 -31.58 27.18 -10.97
C GLN A 469 -32.92 26.77 -10.31
N ARG A 470 -34.06 26.75 -11.01
CA ARG A 470 -35.36 26.33 -10.41
C ARG A 470 -36.03 25.12 -11.05
N GLN A 471 -35.42 24.51 -12.09
CA GLN A 471 -35.95 23.29 -12.71
C GLN A 471 -35.28 21.99 -12.23
N HIS A 472 -34.16 22.07 -11.52
CA HIS A 472 -33.40 20.88 -11.12
C HIS A 472 -33.81 20.29 -9.76
N ASP A 473 -34.43 21.08 -8.88
CA ASP A 473 -34.72 20.65 -7.50
C ASP A 473 -36.07 19.91 -7.33
N HIS A 474 -36.88 19.82 -8.38
CA HIS A 474 -38.14 19.05 -8.36
C HIS A 474 -38.03 17.62 -8.93
N GLN A 475 -36.89 17.23 -9.53
CA GLN A 475 -36.72 15.87 -10.07
C GLN A 475 -35.89 14.93 -9.19
N MET A 476 -35.30 15.42 -8.10
CA MET A 476 -34.44 14.60 -7.23
C MET A 476 -35.18 13.94 -6.06
N PHE A 477 -36.40 14.38 -5.72
CA PHE A 477 -37.14 13.87 -4.55
C PHE A 477 -38.08 12.68 -4.81
N ASP A 478 -38.35 12.32 -6.06
CA ASP A 478 -39.29 11.23 -6.41
C ASP A 478 -38.65 9.87 -6.71
N ARG A 479 -37.33 9.71 -6.52
CA ARG A 479 -36.62 8.44 -6.87
C ARG A 479 -36.03 7.64 -5.71
N VAL A 480 -36.39 7.94 -4.46
CA VAL A 480 -35.93 7.18 -3.28
C VAL A 480 -37.00 6.25 -2.69
N LYS A 481 -38.20 6.13 -3.29
CA LYS A 481 -39.29 5.34 -2.68
C LYS A 481 -39.71 4.02 -3.35
N THR A 482 -38.98 3.51 -4.34
CA THR A 482 -39.36 2.23 -4.98
C THR A 482 -38.17 1.38 -5.40
N ARG A 483 -37.71 0.49 -4.51
CA ARG A 483 -37.19 -0.87 -4.82
C ARG A 483 -36.65 -1.54 -3.53
N MET A 484 -37.58 -1.94 -2.67
CA MET A 484 -37.39 -3.07 -1.77
C MET A 484 -38.63 -3.94 -1.91
N CYS A 485 -38.55 -4.97 -2.75
CA CYS A 485 -39.33 -6.21 -2.62
C CYS A 485 -38.83 -7.26 -3.62
N SER A 486 -38.65 -8.47 -3.07
CA SER A 486 -38.81 -9.79 -3.68
C SER A 486 -37.94 -10.19 -4.87
N VAL A 487 -37.01 -11.12 -4.63
CA VAL A 487 -37.04 -12.53 -5.10
C VAL A 487 -36.20 -13.32 -4.08
N GLY A 488 -36.64 -14.35 -3.37
CA GLY A 488 -37.61 -15.39 -3.72
C GLY A 488 -36.85 -16.70 -3.91
N VAL A 489 -36.64 -17.44 -2.83
CA VAL A 489 -36.06 -18.80 -2.80
C VAL A 489 -36.89 -19.73 -3.68
N ASN A 490 -36.24 -20.60 -4.46
CA ASN A 490 -36.79 -21.91 -4.79
C ASN A 490 -35.70 -22.94 -5.06
N THR A 491 -35.72 -23.96 -4.20
CA THR A 491 -35.09 -25.27 -4.31
C THR A 491 -35.95 -26.22 -5.12
N GLU A 492 -35.33 -27.09 -5.93
CA GLU A 492 -35.72 -28.47 -6.34
C GLU A 492 -34.94 -28.81 -7.63
N LYS A 493 -34.57 -30.03 -8.01
CA LYS A 493 -34.39 -31.36 -7.40
C LYS A 493 -33.66 -32.20 -8.46
N LEU A 494 -32.91 -33.20 -8.03
CA LEU A 494 -32.25 -34.22 -8.86
C LEU A 494 -33.22 -35.02 -9.75
N THR A 495 -32.80 -35.31 -10.98
CA THR A 495 -32.99 -36.64 -11.62
C THR A 495 -31.82 -36.95 -12.55
N THR A 496 -31.24 -38.12 -12.32
CA THR A 496 -30.32 -38.91 -13.15
C THR A 496 -30.92 -39.33 -14.49
N GLU A 497 -30.12 -39.34 -15.56
CA GLU A 497 -30.14 -40.44 -16.54
C GLU A 497 -28.84 -40.49 -17.35
N CYS A 498 -28.24 -41.70 -17.37
CA CYS A 498 -27.17 -42.09 -18.28
C CYS A 498 -27.72 -42.29 -19.69
N THR A 499 -26.96 -41.91 -20.72
CA THR A 499 -26.95 -42.71 -21.95
C THR A 499 -25.62 -42.62 -22.68
N VAL A 500 -25.16 -43.80 -23.07
CA VAL A 500 -23.96 -44.14 -23.84
C VAL A 500 -24.16 -43.74 -25.30
N GLY A 501 -23.13 -43.20 -25.95
CA GLY A 501 -23.14 -42.96 -27.39
C GLY A 501 -21.71 -42.88 -27.95
N ALA A 502 -21.21 -44.02 -28.43
CA ALA A 502 -19.96 -44.14 -29.18
C ALA A 502 -20.24 -44.18 -30.69
N SER A 503 -19.49 -43.41 -31.49
CA SER A 503 -19.15 -43.65 -32.90
C SER A 503 -18.22 -42.50 -33.36
N ARG A 504 -16.92 -42.68 -33.62
CA ARG A 504 -16.23 -43.45 -34.68
C ARG A 504 -16.49 -42.91 -36.10
N TRP A 505 -15.63 -42.00 -36.56
CA TRP A 505 -15.33 -41.77 -38.00
C TRP A 505 -13.80 -41.69 -38.18
N SER A 506 -13.24 -42.77 -38.74
CA SER A 506 -12.03 -42.82 -39.58
C SER A 506 -12.50 -42.67 -41.03
N THR A 507 -11.84 -42.02 -42.00
CA THR A 507 -10.52 -42.23 -42.63
C THR A 507 -10.39 -41.06 -43.64
N GLY A 508 -9.26 -40.37 -43.80
CA GLY A 508 -8.08 -40.81 -44.55
C GLY A 508 -8.04 -40.12 -45.92
N HIS A 509 -6.89 -39.52 -46.30
CA HIS A 509 -6.33 -39.47 -47.65
C HIS A 509 -4.87 -38.99 -47.57
N SER A 510 -4.10 -39.45 -48.54
CA SER A 510 -2.67 -39.76 -48.50
C SER A 510 -1.85 -38.94 -49.49
N VAL A 511 -0.58 -38.72 -49.13
CA VAL A 511 0.65 -38.76 -49.96
C VAL A 511 0.85 -37.72 -51.08
N GLY A 512 1.97 -37.02 -50.97
CA GLY A 512 2.73 -36.43 -52.08
C GLY A 512 4.16 -36.08 -51.62
N VAL A 513 5.14 -36.87 -52.04
CA VAL A 513 6.60 -36.70 -51.82
C VAL A 513 7.27 -36.50 -53.17
N VAL A 514 8.05 -35.41 -53.35
CA VAL A 514 9.28 -35.25 -54.19
C VAL A 514 9.87 -33.88 -53.76
N GLY A 515 11.16 -33.61 -53.50
CA GLY A 515 12.40 -34.36 -53.47
C GLY A 515 13.59 -33.39 -53.24
N ALA A 516 14.58 -33.86 -52.47
CA ALA A 516 16.04 -33.68 -52.61
C ALA A 516 16.73 -32.28 -52.49
N PRO A 517 18.03 -32.25 -52.11
CA PRO A 517 18.62 -31.28 -51.18
C PRO A 517 19.66 -30.34 -51.80
N LEU A 518 20.08 -29.32 -51.04
CA LEU A 518 21.27 -28.52 -51.32
C LEU A 518 22.18 -28.39 -50.09
N ASP A 519 23.47 -28.47 -50.39
CA ASP A 519 24.61 -28.66 -49.51
C ASP A 519 25.01 -27.43 -48.67
N THR A 520 25.59 -27.78 -47.51
CA THR A 520 26.59 -27.14 -46.62
C THR A 520 27.43 -25.96 -47.17
N PRO A 521 27.92 -25.01 -46.31
CA PRO A 521 28.96 -25.35 -45.32
C PRO A 521 28.84 -24.78 -43.90
N SER A 522 29.34 -25.64 -43.02
CA SER A 522 29.74 -25.45 -41.63
C SER A 522 30.80 -24.38 -41.45
N VAL A 523 30.59 -23.48 -40.49
CA VAL A 523 31.66 -22.66 -39.89
C VAL A 523 31.87 -23.14 -38.46
N GLN A 524 33.05 -23.73 -38.23
CA GLN A 524 33.61 -23.94 -36.90
C GLN A 524 34.07 -22.59 -36.35
N VAL A 525 33.61 -22.23 -35.15
CA VAL A 525 34.33 -21.27 -34.31
C VAL A 525 34.60 -21.96 -32.99
N GLY A 526 35.83 -22.46 -32.86
CA GLY A 526 36.44 -22.72 -31.57
C GLY A 526 36.90 -21.40 -30.95
N GLY A 527 36.49 -21.14 -29.72
CA GLY A 527 36.98 -20.03 -28.91
C GLY A 527 37.33 -20.56 -27.54
N GLN A 528 38.63 -20.75 -27.32
CA GLN A 528 39.22 -21.17 -26.05
C GLN A 528 38.99 -20.13 -24.97
N TYR A 529 38.77 -20.63 -23.75
CA TYR A 529 38.93 -19.92 -22.50
C TYR A 529 40.35 -19.37 -22.37
N THR A 530 40.47 -18.09 -22.02
CA THR A 530 41.62 -17.58 -21.27
C THR A 530 41.12 -16.64 -20.18
N ASP A 531 41.43 -17.05 -18.94
CA ASP A 531 41.53 -16.19 -17.77
C ASP A 531 42.33 -14.93 -18.07
N THR A 532 41.82 -13.77 -17.65
CA THR A 532 42.67 -12.69 -17.12
C THR A 532 41.95 -11.94 -16.01
N ALA A 533 42.72 -11.74 -14.94
CA ALA A 533 42.34 -11.08 -13.71
C ALA A 533 42.49 -9.54 -13.79
N HIS A 534 41.78 -8.88 -12.87
CA HIS A 534 42.02 -7.57 -12.23
C HIS A 534 41.75 -6.27 -13.01
N PRO A 535 41.47 -5.15 -12.30
CA PRO A 535 41.29 -4.95 -10.85
C PRO A 535 39.85 -4.63 -10.42
#